data_AF-A0A843F722-F1
#
_entry.id   AF-A0A843F722-F1
#
_cell.length_a   1.000
_cell.length_b   1.000
_cell.length_c   1.000
_cell.angle_alpha   90.00
_cell.angle_beta   90.00
_cell.angle_gamma   90.00
#
_symmetry.space_group_name_H-M   'P 1'
#
loop_
_entity.id
_entity.type
_entity.pdbx_description
1 polymer ?
#
loop_
_entity_poly.entity_id
_entity_poly.type
_entity_poly.pdbx_seq_one_letter_code
_entity_poly.pdbx_strand_id
1 'polypeptide(L)'
;MEYEIKGGAFPIVVCKLQKGERMKDESGSMAFMSSGVKMDTNTGGGVLKGLGRAISGNSFFINTFVAEKDNQEIGFASNFPGKVIPIKLDGANSIIGQKR
;
A
#
# COMPACT_ATOMS: atom_id res chain seq x y z
N MET A 1 11.64 -1.00 -8.72
CA MET A 1 10.57 -1.80 -8.10
C MET A 1 10.02 -2.84 -9.05
N GLU A 2 10.12 -4.10 -8.65
CA GLU A 2 9.54 -5.25 -9.35
C GLU A 2 8.30 -5.73 -8.57
N TYR A 3 7.30 -6.29 -9.26
CA TYR A 3 6.14 -6.87 -8.60
C TYR A 3 5.63 -8.10 -9.35
N GLU A 4 4.95 -8.98 -8.61
CA GLU A 4 4.29 -10.17 -9.14
C GLU A 4 2.88 -10.26 -8.54
N ILE A 5 1.86 -10.49 -9.37
CA ILE A 5 0.49 -10.73 -8.92
C ILE A 5 0.25 -12.23 -8.97
N LYS A 6 -0.05 -12.82 -7.80
CA LYS A 6 -0.30 -14.25 -7.62
C LYS A 6 -1.75 -14.50 -7.21
N GLY A 7 -2.17 -15.75 -7.34
CA GLY A 7 -3.49 -16.22 -6.92
C GLY A 7 -4.52 -16.22 -8.06
N GLY A 8 -5.78 -16.39 -7.67
CA GLY A 8 -6.93 -16.43 -8.59
C GLY A 8 -7.98 -15.43 -8.15
N ALA A 9 -9.12 -15.94 -7.68
CA ALA A 9 -10.21 -15.10 -7.18
C ALA A 9 -9.82 -14.23 -5.98
N PHE A 10 -8.80 -14.62 -5.21
CA PHE A 10 -8.24 -13.85 -4.09
C PHE A 10 -6.77 -13.54 -4.37
N PRO A 11 -6.49 -12.47 -5.14
CA PRO A 11 -5.12 -12.16 -5.54
C PRO A 11 -4.30 -11.56 -4.38
N ILE A 12 -2.99 -11.75 -4.48
CA ILE A 12 -1.96 -11.06 -3.68
C ILE A 12 -0.94 -10.44 -4.64
N VAL A 13 -0.55 -9.20 -4.40
CA VAL A 13 0.59 -8.57 -5.08
C VAL A 13 1.80 -8.60 -4.17
N VAL A 14 2.90 -9.18 -4.65
CA VAL A 14 4.19 -9.24 -3.96
C VAL A 14 5.13 -8.28 -4.65
N CYS A 15 5.59 -7.27 -3.92
CA CYS A 15 6.53 -6.27 -4.43
C CYS A 15 7.92 -6.52 -3.86
N LYS A 16 8.94 -6.46 -4.72
CA LYS A 16 10.35 -6.49 -4.35
C LYS A 16 10.92 -5.07 -4.31
N LEU A 17 11.57 -4.79 -3.20
CA LEU A 17 12.12 -3.49 -2.83
C LEU A 17 13.64 -3.60 -2.68
N GLN A 18 14.35 -2.64 -3.27
CA GLN A 18 15.76 -2.38 -2.97
C GLN A 18 15.90 -1.35 -1.85
N LYS A 19 17.09 -1.26 -1.23
CA LYS A 19 17.33 -0.35 -0.12
C LYS A 19 16.95 1.08 -0.50
N GLY A 20 16.14 1.71 0.35
CA GLY A 20 15.64 3.07 0.17
C GLY A 20 14.37 3.19 -0.67
N GLU A 21 13.93 2.15 -1.39
CA GLU A 21 12.63 2.15 -2.06
C GLU A 21 11.49 2.19 -1.03
N ARG A 22 10.39 2.84 -1.43
CA ARG A 22 9.26 3.13 -0.55
C ARG A 22 7.94 2.73 -1.19
N MET A 23 7.02 2.25 -0.37
CA MET A 23 5.64 1.93 -0.76
C MET A 23 4.65 2.64 0.17
N LYS A 24 3.46 2.92 -0.35
CA LYS A 24 2.33 3.43 0.43
C LYS A 24 1.12 2.55 0.22
N ASP A 25 0.38 2.34 1.29
CA ASP A 25 -0.84 1.54 1.31
C ASP A 25 -1.87 2.19 2.24
N GLU A 26 -3.15 1.96 1.96
CA GLU A 26 -4.23 2.23 2.93
C GLU A 26 -4.26 1.07 3.92
N SER A 27 -4.31 1.37 5.22
CA SER A 27 -4.24 0.33 6.24
C SER A 27 -5.29 -0.77 6.04
N GLY A 28 -4.85 -2.03 6.05
CA GLY A 28 -5.73 -3.20 6.02
C GLY A 28 -5.50 -4.17 4.87
N SER A 29 -4.61 -3.89 3.92
CA SER A 29 -4.31 -4.81 2.80
C SER A 29 -2.98 -5.56 2.94
N MET A 30 -2.05 -5.09 3.79
CA MET A 30 -0.76 -5.76 4.01
C MET A 30 -0.94 -7.16 4.62
N ALA A 31 -0.42 -8.17 3.93
CA ALA A 31 -0.43 -9.56 4.36
C ALA A 31 0.89 -9.98 5.05
N PHE A 32 2.03 -9.55 4.52
CA PHE A 32 3.36 -9.83 5.10
C PHE A 32 4.40 -8.80 4.64
N MET A 33 5.52 -8.72 5.35
CA MET A 33 6.71 -7.99 4.91
C MET A 33 7.99 -8.66 5.45
N SER A 34 9.11 -8.51 4.75
CA SER A 34 10.43 -8.92 5.23
C SER A 34 10.86 -8.09 6.45
N SER A 35 11.74 -8.65 7.29
CA SER A 35 12.23 -7.98 8.51
C SER A 35 13.09 -6.74 8.26
N GLY A 36 13.61 -6.55 7.06
CA GLY A 36 14.32 -5.34 6.64
C GLY A 36 13.40 -4.26 6.07
N VAL A 37 12.08 -4.37 6.23
CA VAL A 37 11.11 -3.33 5.87
C VAL A 37 10.64 -2.62 7.14
N LYS A 38 10.86 -1.31 7.19
CA LYS A 38 10.32 -0.44 8.24
C LYS A 38 8.95 0.08 7.83
N MET A 39 7.99 0.04 8.74
CA MET A 39 6.62 0.57 8.55
C MET A 39 6.39 1.77 9.47
N ASP A 40 5.90 2.87 8.91
CA ASP A 40 5.42 4.04 9.65
C ASP A 40 3.96 4.33 9.26
N THR A 41 3.05 4.30 10.23
CA THR A 41 1.62 4.62 10.03
C THR A 41 1.35 6.08 10.40
N ASN A 42 0.73 6.84 9.52
CA ASN A 42 0.33 8.22 9.78
C ASN A 42 -1.09 8.49 9.24
N THR A 43 -1.80 9.44 9.83
CA THR A 43 -3.09 9.98 9.37
C THR A 43 -2.97 10.89 8.13
N GLY A 44 -1.80 10.95 7.49
CA GLY A 44 -1.55 11.77 6.30
C GLY A 44 -1.74 13.27 6.56
N GLY A 45 -1.30 13.78 7.71
CA GLY A 45 -1.40 15.22 8.04
C GLY A 45 -1.29 15.62 9.51
N GLY A 46 -0.90 14.70 10.42
CA GLY A 46 -0.83 14.97 11.85
C GLY A 46 -2.15 14.70 12.59
N VAL A 47 -2.10 14.63 13.92
CA VAL A 47 -3.22 14.21 14.79
C VAL A 47 -4.46 15.10 14.62
N LEU A 48 -4.29 16.42 14.55
CA LEU A 48 -5.39 17.40 14.43
C LEU A 48 -6.12 17.34 13.09
N LYS A 49 -5.39 17.20 11.96
CA LYS A 49 -6.00 16.99 10.63
C LYS A 49 -6.54 15.57 10.44
N GLY A 50 -6.06 14.61 11.24
CA GLY A 50 -6.59 13.25 11.33
C GLY A 50 -7.96 13.22 12.01
N LEU A 51 -8.10 13.89 13.17
CA LEU A 51 -9.37 13.95 13.91
C LEU A 51 -10.49 14.66 13.11
N GLY A 52 -10.19 15.80 12.47
CA GLY A 52 -11.19 16.52 11.66
C GLY A 52 -11.72 15.73 10.47
N ARG A 53 -10.95 14.76 9.96
CA ARG A 53 -11.37 13.85 8.88
C ARG A 53 -11.96 12.52 9.39
N ALA A 54 -11.62 12.08 10.59
CA ALA A 54 -12.21 10.89 11.21
C ALA A 54 -13.74 11.06 11.46
N ILE A 55 -14.20 12.29 11.66
CA ILE A 55 -15.62 12.63 11.78
C ILE A 55 -16.38 12.33 10.46
N SER A 56 -15.70 12.23 9.31
CA SER A 56 -16.31 11.89 8.02
C SER A 56 -16.42 10.38 7.76
N GLY A 57 -16.15 9.52 8.75
CA GLY A 57 -16.44 8.07 8.67
C GLY A 57 -15.53 7.22 7.79
N ASN A 58 -14.45 7.77 7.22
CA ASN A 58 -13.53 7.03 6.35
C ASN A 58 -12.22 6.70 7.10
N SER A 59 -11.75 5.45 7.01
CA SER A 59 -10.38 5.09 7.45
C SER A 59 -9.38 5.88 6.60
N PHE A 60 -8.49 6.66 7.24
CA PHE A 60 -7.52 7.54 6.56
C PHE A 60 -6.09 7.28 7.02
N PHE A 61 -5.81 6.09 7.53
CA PHE A 61 -4.46 5.69 7.89
C PHE A 61 -3.70 5.23 6.65
N ILE A 62 -2.60 5.93 6.35
CA ILE A 62 -1.67 5.55 5.30
C ILE A 62 -0.44 4.95 5.96
N ASN A 63 -0.12 3.72 5.57
CA ASN A 63 1.12 3.07 5.93
C ASN A 63 2.18 3.45 4.90
N THR A 64 3.35 3.89 5.37
CA THR A 64 4.54 4.04 4.54
C THR A 64 5.53 2.96 4.90
N PHE A 65 5.99 2.24 3.88
CA PHE A 65 6.98 1.18 4.00
C PHE A 65 8.29 1.65 3.38
N VAL A 66 9.41 1.37 4.04
CA VAL A 66 10.74 1.70 3.54
C VAL A 66 11.64 0.48 3.71
N ALA A 67 12.26 0.04 2.62
CA ALA A 67 13.25 -1.03 2.68
C ALA A 67 14.58 -0.50 3.22
N GLU A 68 15.05 -1.04 4.34
CA GLU A 68 16.34 -0.67 4.97
C GLU A 68 17.51 -1.50 4.40
N LYS A 69 17.19 -2.59 3.68
CA LYS A 69 18.12 -3.52 3.02
C LYS A 69 17.66 -3.79 1.58
N ASP A 70 18.53 -4.39 0.78
CA ASP A 70 18.20 -4.85 -0.57
C ASP A 70 17.37 -6.13 -0.54
N ASN A 71 16.70 -6.43 -1.67
CA ASN A 71 15.91 -7.64 -1.87
C ASN A 71 14.89 -7.92 -0.77
N GLN A 72 14.16 -6.89 -0.34
CA GLN A 72 13.07 -7.02 0.63
C GLN A 72 11.74 -7.24 -0.10
N GLU A 73 10.85 -8.00 0.52
CA GLU A 73 9.52 -8.29 -0.04
C GLU A 73 8.42 -7.73 0.86
N ILE A 74 7.35 -7.26 0.23
CA ILE A 74 6.09 -6.91 0.89
C ILE A 74 4.92 -7.44 0.07
N GLY A 75 3.95 -8.05 0.74
CA GLY A 75 2.76 -8.63 0.13
C GLY A 75 1.49 -7.87 0.53
N PHE A 76 0.66 -7.52 -0.44
CA PHE A 76 -0.67 -6.93 -0.22
C PHE A 76 -1.75 -7.84 -0.80
N ALA A 77 -2.65 -8.34 0.04
CA ALA A 77 -3.70 -9.28 -0.34
C ALA A 77 -5.07 -8.60 -0.43
N SER A 78 -5.90 -9.07 -1.36
CA SER A 78 -7.28 -8.63 -1.45
C SER A 78 -8.13 -9.19 -0.31
N ASN A 79 -8.89 -8.33 0.36
CA ASN A 79 -9.84 -8.72 1.41
C ASN A 79 -11.19 -9.23 0.87
N PHE A 80 -11.38 -9.23 -0.46
CA PHE A 80 -12.58 -9.71 -1.12
C PHE A 80 -12.25 -10.36 -2.47
N PRO A 81 -13.15 -11.20 -3.02
CA PRO A 81 -12.95 -11.77 -4.35
C PRO A 81 -12.83 -10.67 -5.42
N GLY A 82 -11.82 -10.77 -6.30
CA GLY A 82 -11.59 -9.75 -7.32
C GLY A 82 -10.30 -9.92 -8.09
N LYS A 83 -9.79 -8.79 -8.61
CA LYS A 83 -8.55 -8.71 -9.39
C LYS A 83 -7.73 -7.51 -8.92
N VAL A 84 -6.41 -7.67 -8.88
CA VAL A 84 -5.46 -6.56 -8.77
C VAL A 84 -5.07 -6.13 -10.18
N ILE A 85 -5.20 -4.85 -10.49
CA ILE A 85 -4.88 -4.29 -11.81
C ILE A 85 -3.76 -3.27 -11.62
N PRO A 86 -2.54 -3.52 -12.14
CA PRO A 86 -1.46 -2.56 -12.07
C PRO A 86 -1.71 -1.43 -13.08
N ILE A 87 -1.64 -0.19 -12.60
CA ILE A 87 -1.78 1.01 -13.45
C ILE A 87 -0.51 1.84 -13.30
N LYS A 88 0.20 2.05 -14.40
CA LYS A 88 1.39 2.90 -14.43
C LYS A 88 0.96 4.37 -14.50
N LEU A 89 1.43 5.16 -13.53
CA LEU A 89 1.31 6.61 -13.55
C LEU A 89 2.69 7.22 -13.85
N ASP A 90 2.82 7.89 -14.99
CA ASP A 90 4.06 8.51 -15.46
C ASP A 90 3.94 10.05 -15.63
N GLY A 91 2.84 10.62 -15.12
CA GLY A 91 2.53 12.05 -15.23
C GLY A 91 1.75 12.43 -16.49
N ALA A 92 1.63 11.54 -17.48
CA ALA A 92 0.80 11.78 -18.66
C ALA A 92 -0.67 11.38 -18.44
N ASN A 93 -0.95 10.57 -17.41
CA ASN A 93 -2.27 10.01 -17.14
C ASN A 93 -2.68 10.21 -15.68
N SER A 94 -3.99 10.33 -15.45
CA SER A 94 -4.61 10.34 -14.13
C SER A 94 -5.70 9.27 -14.05
N ILE A 95 -6.03 8.85 -12.83
CA ILE A 95 -7.10 7.90 -12.57
C ILE A 95 -8.06 8.46 -11.52
N ILE A 96 -9.34 8.15 -11.68
CA ILE A 96 -10.36 8.35 -10.65
C ILE A 96 -10.80 6.97 -10.19
N GLY A 97 -10.56 6.66 -8.92
CA GLY A 97 -10.96 5.40 -8.30
C GLY A 97 -12.04 5.62 -7.25
N GLN A 98 -12.99 4.70 -7.17
CA GLN A 98 -13.97 4.70 -6.07
C GLN A 98 -13.29 4.21 -4.79
N LYS A 99 -13.38 5.00 -3.72
CA LYS A 99 -13.05 4.54 -2.37
C LYS A 99 -14.13 3.58 -1.88
N ARG A 100 -13.73 2.40 -1.41
CA ARG A 100 -14.62 1.43 -0.77
C ARG A 100 -14.65 1.61 0.74
#